data_AF-A0A945JYS4-F1
#
_entry.id   AF-A0A945JYS4-F1
#
_cell.length_a   1.000
_cell.length_b   1.000
_cell.length_c   1.000
_cell.angle_alpha   90.00
_cell.angle_beta   90.00
_cell.angle_gamma   90.00
#
_symmetry.space_group_name_H-M   'P 1'
#
loop_
_entity.id
_entity.type
_entity.pdbx_description
1 polymer ?
#
loop_
_entity_poly.entity_id
_entity_poly.type
_entity_poly.pdbx_seq_one_letter_code
_entity_poly.pdbx_strand_id
1 'polypeptide(L)'
;MRQFVLTITVLVVAAGTSPCDAQKAHELSGSRTTGIPLVNFSSDDGTGYGLRVNHFEYDGTSVPYRRKYSAQAFITTGGKWVHRLLVDAPQFWPG
;
A
#
# COMPACT_ATOMS: atom_id res chain seq x y z
N MET A 1 13.63 -41.05 -1.60
CA MET A 1 13.37 -39.64 -1.23
C MET A 1 12.85 -38.93 -2.47
N ARG A 2 11.54 -38.64 -2.54
CA ARG A 2 10.90 -38.12 -3.76
C ARG A 2 10.82 -36.60 -3.64
N GLN A 3 11.65 -35.89 -4.40
CA GLN A 3 11.67 -34.43 -4.44
C GLN A 3 10.42 -33.96 -5.20
N PHE A 4 9.51 -33.28 -4.50
CA PHE A 4 8.40 -32.58 -5.13
C PHE A 4 8.87 -31.18 -5.52
N VAL A 5 9.15 -30.99 -6.80
CA VAL A 5 9.38 -29.66 -7.38
C VAL A 5 8.02 -29.00 -7.56
N LEU A 6 7.70 -28.05 -6.68
CA LEU A 6 6.49 -27.23 -6.76
C LEU A 6 6.82 -25.95 -7.55
N THR A 7 6.53 -25.98 -8.85
CA THR A 7 6.55 -24.79 -9.71
C THR A 7 5.37 -23.90 -9.33
N ILE A 8 5.62 -22.81 -8.61
CA ILE A 8 4.60 -21.80 -8.29
C ILE A 8 4.49 -20.82 -9.45
N THR A 9 3.43 -20.94 -10.23
CA THR A 9 3.03 -19.92 -11.22
C THR A 9 2.36 -18.77 -10.49
N VAL A 10 3.03 -17.63 -10.38
CA VAL A 10 2.43 -16.39 -9.86
C VAL A 10 1.58 -15.76 -10.96
N LEU A 11 0.25 -15.87 -10.87
CA LEU A 11 -0.66 -15.09 -11.68
C LEU A 11 -0.80 -13.69 -11.04
N VAL A 12 -0.01 -12.74 -11.52
CA VAL A 12 -0.21 -11.32 -11.20
C VAL A 12 -1.46 -10.87 -11.95
N VAL A 13 -2.62 -10.91 -11.28
CA VAL A 13 -3.80 -10.18 -11.75
C VAL A 13 -3.53 -8.71 -11.50
N ALA A 14 -3.00 -8.04 -12.53
CA ALA A 14 -2.98 -6.58 -12.60
C ALA A 14 -4.43 -6.12 -12.70
N ALA A 15 -5.06 -5.84 -11.55
CA ALA A 15 -6.30 -5.08 -11.52
C ALA A 15 -5.98 -3.69 -12.09
N GLY A 16 -6.43 -3.47 -13.34
CA GLY A 16 -6.08 -2.32 -14.13
C GLY A 16 -6.47 -1.00 -13.47
N THR A 17 -5.50 -0.10 -13.40
CA THR A 17 -5.75 1.32 -13.58
C THR A 17 -4.90 1.74 -14.76
N SER A 18 -5.52 1.93 -15.93
CA SER A 18 -4.91 2.64 -17.05
C SER A 18 -4.36 3.96 -16.53
N PRO A 19 -3.05 4.24 -16.58
CA PRO A 19 -2.55 5.59 -16.33
C PRO A 19 -2.57 6.34 -17.66
N CYS A 20 -3.76 6.56 -18.21
CA CYS A 20 -3.93 7.53 -19.28
C CYS A 20 -4.81 8.64 -18.69
N ASP A 21 -4.20 9.81 -18.47
CA ASP A 21 -4.84 11.07 -18.07
C ASP A 21 -5.30 11.32 -16.62
N ALA A 22 -4.43 11.16 -15.60
CA ALA A 22 -4.65 11.89 -14.34
C ALA A 22 -3.40 12.23 -13.52
N GLN A 23 -2.19 12.18 -14.10
CA GLN A 23 -1.06 12.86 -13.48
C GLN A 23 -0.95 14.27 -14.04
N LYS A 24 -2.04 15.06 -13.90
CA LYS A 24 -1.87 16.51 -13.86
C LYS A 24 -1.05 16.77 -12.61
N ALA A 25 0.20 17.17 -12.83
CA ALA A 25 0.96 17.84 -11.82
C ALA A 25 0.07 18.97 -11.27
N HIS A 26 -0.22 18.97 -9.96
CA HIS A 26 -0.83 20.07 -9.23
C HIS A 26 -2.35 20.26 -9.48
N GLU A 27 -3.18 19.42 -8.87
CA GLU A 27 -4.18 20.02 -7.99
C GLU A 27 -3.54 20.06 -6.62
N LEU A 28 -2.87 21.17 -6.30
CA LEU A 28 -2.23 21.38 -5.00
C LEU A 28 -3.24 21.31 -3.84
N SER A 29 -4.54 21.31 -4.13
CA SER A 29 -5.64 21.17 -3.19
C SER A 29 -6.46 19.93 -3.54
N GLY A 30 -6.97 19.22 -2.54
CA GLY A 30 -7.85 18.06 -2.73
C GLY A 30 -7.39 16.84 -1.94
N SER A 31 -7.90 15.67 -2.33
CA SER A 31 -7.55 14.42 -1.66
C SER A 31 -7.25 13.32 -2.67
N ARG A 32 -6.28 12.46 -2.37
CA ARG A 32 -5.93 11.30 -3.19
C ARG A 32 -5.92 10.04 -2.35
N THR A 33 -6.63 9.02 -2.80
CA THR A 33 -6.61 7.69 -2.18
C THR A 33 -5.85 6.71 -3.08
N THR A 34 -4.97 5.90 -2.50
CA THR A 34 -4.27 4.83 -3.21
C THR A 34 -4.42 3.50 -2.49
N GLY A 35 -4.64 2.43 -3.24
CA GLY A 35 -4.66 1.06 -2.74
C GLY A 35 -3.45 0.29 -3.28
N ILE A 36 -2.70 -0.35 -2.39
CA ILE A 36 -1.51 -1.12 -2.73
C ILE A 36 -1.74 -2.56 -2.26
N PRO A 37 -1.87 -3.53 -3.19
CA PRO A 37 -1.93 -4.94 -2.81
C PRO A 37 -0.57 -5.35 -2.24
N LEU A 38 -0.61 -6.17 -1.20
CA LEU A 38 0.58 -6.68 -0.53
C LEU A 38 0.64 -8.18 -0.74
N VAL A 39 1.78 -8.66 -1.22
CA VAL A 39 2.08 -10.09 -1.34
C VAL A 39 3.49 -10.30 -0.84
N ASN A 40 3.69 -11.28 0.04
CA ASN A 40 5.02 -11.62 0.54
C ASN A 40 5.10 -13.10 0.90
N PHE A 41 6.31 -13.63 0.99
CA PHE A 41 6.58 -14.98 1.48
C PHE A 41 7.65 -14.96 2.57
N SER A 42 7.47 -15.80 3.60
CA SER A 42 8.45 -16.07 4.65
C SER A 42 8.50 -17.58 4.88
N SER A 43 9.68 -18.14 5.17
CA SER A 43 9.82 -19.55 5.54
C SER A 43 9.05 -19.88 6.83
N ASP A 44 9.00 -18.92 7.75
CA ASP A 44 8.47 -19.14 9.10
C ASP A 44 6.95 -18.95 9.14
N ASP A 45 6.46 -17.98 8.39
CA ASP A 45 5.05 -17.56 8.40
C ASP A 45 4.26 -18.02 7.14
N GLY A 46 4.95 -18.60 6.15
CA GLY A 46 4.39 -18.99 4.86
C GLY A 46 4.08 -17.82 3.92
N THR A 47 3.21 -18.07 2.93
CA THR A 47 2.74 -17.06 1.98
C THR A 47 1.76 -16.12 2.68
N GLY A 48 1.85 -14.82 2.41
CA GLY A 48 0.91 -13.84 2.91
C GLY A 48 0.43 -12.87 1.85
N TYR A 49 -0.77 -12.35 2.10
CA TYR A 49 -1.45 -11.40 1.25
C TYR A 49 -2.13 -10.34 2.12
N GLY A 50 -2.36 -9.17 1.54
CA GLY A 50 -2.98 -8.07 2.24
C GLY A 50 -3.20 -6.86 1.36
N LEU A 51 -3.61 -5.77 2.01
CA LEU A 51 -3.87 -4.50 1.36
C LEU A 51 -3.39 -3.37 2.26
N ARG A 52 -2.78 -2.36 1.65
CA ARG A 52 -2.54 -1.06 2.26
C ARG A 52 -3.33 0.00 1.51
N VAL A 53 -4.09 0.80 2.25
CA VAL A 53 -4.78 1.98 1.73
C VAL A 53 -4.08 3.21 2.28
N ASN A 54 -3.75 4.15 1.42
CA ASN A 54 -3.26 5.47 1.82
C ASN A 54 -4.24 6.54 1.37
N HIS A 55 -4.47 7.53 2.23
CA HIS A 55 -5.25 8.71 1.93
C HIS A 55 -4.39 9.94 2.17
N PHE A 56 -4.24 10.77 1.15
CA PHE A 56 -3.45 12.00 1.16
C PHE A 56 -4.40 13.20 1.09
N GLU A 57 -4.15 14.19 1.94
CA GLU A 57 -4.82 15.49 1.92
C GLU A 57 -3.84 16.57 1.45
N TYR A 58 -4.27 17.39 0.50
CA TYR A 58 -3.53 18.51 -0.07
C TYR A 58 -4.33 19.80 0.13
N ASP A 59 -3.66 20.91 0.46
CA ASP A 59 -4.30 22.18 0.88
C ASP A 59 -3.91 23.41 0.05
N GLY A 60 -3.13 23.22 -1.01
CA GLY A 60 -2.63 24.27 -1.89
C GLY A 60 -1.20 24.68 -1.58
N THR A 61 -0.72 24.43 -0.36
CA THR A 61 0.43 25.14 0.23
C THR A 61 1.46 24.21 0.86
N SER A 62 1.01 23.10 1.43
CA SER A 62 1.82 22.11 2.16
C SER A 62 2.49 21.13 1.20
N VAL A 63 3.82 21.15 1.13
CA VAL A 63 4.62 20.21 0.32
C VAL A 63 5.26 19.15 1.23
N PRO A 64 5.25 17.85 0.88
CA PRO A 64 4.62 17.24 -0.30
C PRO A 64 3.09 17.01 -0.16
N TYR A 65 2.56 17.02 1.05
CA TYR A 65 1.13 16.96 1.39
C TYR A 65 0.93 17.61 2.76
N ARG A 66 -0.33 17.91 3.11
CA ARG A 66 -0.69 18.40 4.45
C ARG A 66 -0.74 17.25 5.46
N ARG A 67 -1.46 16.18 5.12
CA ARG A 67 -1.62 14.98 5.96
C ARG A 67 -1.71 13.73 5.11
N LYS A 68 -1.26 12.61 5.68
CA LYS A 68 -1.43 11.28 5.13
C LYS A 68 -1.89 10.31 6.21
N TYR A 69 -2.89 9.51 5.89
CA TYR A 69 -3.32 8.37 6.70
C TYR A 69 -3.03 7.09 5.93
N SER A 70 -2.58 6.06 6.64
CA SER A 70 -2.36 4.74 6.06
C SER A 70 -2.98 3.69 6.95
N ALA A 71 -3.73 2.77 6.34
CA ALA A 71 -4.24 1.58 6.99
C ALA A 71 -3.78 0.35 6.23
N GLN A 72 -3.33 -0.66 6.95
CA GLN A 72 -2.86 -1.91 6.40
C GLN A 72 -3.41 -3.09 7.19
N ALA A 73 -3.86 -4.10 6.45
CA ALA A 73 -4.09 -5.45 6.96
C ALA A 73 -3.31 -6.46 6.11
N PHE A 74 -2.64 -7.40 6.75
CA PHE A 74 -1.85 -8.45 6.10
C PHE A 74 -1.95 -9.75 6.90
N ILE A 75 -2.19 -10.86 6.21
CA ILE A 75 -2.42 -12.18 6.81
C ILE A 75 -1.54 -13.20 6.08
N THR A 76 -0.99 -14.15 6.82
CA THR A 76 -0.20 -15.26 6.26
C THR A 76 -0.86 -16.61 6.48
N THR A 77 -0.49 -17.61 5.67
CA THR A 77 -0.94 -19.00 5.81
C THR A 77 -0.46 -19.66 7.10
N GLY A 78 0.68 -19.21 7.65
CA GLY A 78 1.19 -19.60 8.96
C GLY A 78 0.46 -18.94 10.14
N GLY A 79 -0.60 -18.17 9.89
CA GLY A 79 -1.48 -17.64 10.93
C GLY A 79 -1.01 -16.32 11.53
N LYS A 80 -0.08 -15.60 10.90
CA LYS A 80 0.34 -14.26 11.35
C LYS A 80 -0.59 -13.18 10.79
N TRP A 81 -0.99 -12.27 11.67
CA TRP A 81 -1.85 -11.13 11.32
C TRP A 81 -1.15 -9.83 11.69
N VAL A 82 -1.07 -8.91 10.74
CA VAL A 82 -0.45 -7.60 10.92
C VAL A 82 -1.46 -6.52 10.55
N HIS A 83 -1.82 -5.71 11.52
CA HIS A 83 -2.61 -4.50 11.34
C HIS A 83 -1.71 -3.29 11.62
N ARG A 84 -1.69 -2.32 10.72
CA ARG A 84 -0.90 -1.10 10.90
C ARG A 84 -1.71 0.12 10.52
N LEU A 85 -1.72 1.09 11.41
CA LEU A 85 -2.26 2.43 11.19
C LEU A 85 -1.12 3.42 11.31
N LEU A 86 -1.01 4.34 10.34
CA LEU A 86 -0.02 5.40 10.35
C LEU A 86 -0.71 6.73 10.05
N VAL A 87 -0.27 7.77 10.75
CA VAL A 87 -0.62 9.15 10.45
C VAL A 87 0.67 9.93 10.30
N ASP A 88 0.75 10.71 9.23
CA ASP A 88 1.90 11.52 8.90
C ASP A 88 1.43 12.95 8.62
N ALA A 89 2.06 13.90 9.29
CA ALA A 89 1.71 15.31 9.27
C ALA A 89 3.01 16.14 9.30
N PRO A 90 3.67 16.33 8.14
CA PRO A 90 5.00 16.94 8.07
C PRO A 90 5.06 18.36 8.63
N GLN A 91 3.97 19.12 8.52
CA GLN A 91 3.85 20.50 9.00
C GLN A 91 3.16 20.59 10.38
N PHE A 92 3.10 19.50 11.15
CA PHE A 92 2.45 19.50 12.46
C PHE A 92 3.11 20.46 13.46
N TRP A 93 4.43 20.68 13.35
CA TRP A 93 5.17 21.61 14.19
C TRP A 93 5.64 22.82 13.37
N PRO A 94 5.41 24.06 13.83
CA PRO A 94 6.02 25.23 13.23
C PRO A 94 7.52 25.25 13.56
N GLY A 95 8.36 25.12 12.54
CA GLY A 95 9.79 25.44 12.65
C GLY A 95 10.02 26.94 12.71
#